data_AF-A0A662IMQ8-F1
#
_entry.id   AF-A0A662IMQ8-F1
#
_cell.length_a   1.000
_cell.length_b   1.000
_cell.length_c   1.000
_cell.angle_alpha   90.00
_cell.angle_beta   90.00
_cell.angle_gamma   90.00
#
_symmetry.space_group_name_H-M   'P 1'
#
loop_
_entity.id
_entity.type
_entity.pdbx_description
1 polymer ?
#
loop_
_entity_poly.entity_id
_entity_poly.type
_entity_poly.pdbx_seq_one_letter_code
_entity_poly.pdbx_strand_id
1 'polypeptide(L)'
;MSKSGEDSTRMKRMVDLLRSGATMLPDVCPVCNSPLFKLRSGEIYCPGCNKRVVFVKEGEDVAKITQIQVISELTSTVNQKLMELTNMAKYESDADRLYELGRCLLTWLEIFERVKKLQT
;
A
#
# COMPACT_ATOMS: atom_id res chain seq x y z
N MET A 1 -31.97 -13.67 19.18
CA MET A 1 -31.39 -15.03 19.18
C MET A 1 -30.52 -15.24 17.93
N SER A 2 -29.32 -14.64 17.86
CA SER A 2 -28.49 -14.73 16.62
C SER A 2 -26.97 -14.90 16.85
N LYS A 3 -26.49 -15.01 18.10
CA LYS A 3 -25.05 -14.98 18.40
C LYS A 3 -24.28 -16.30 18.14
N SER A 4 -24.94 -17.46 18.09
CA SER A 4 -24.23 -18.75 18.01
C SER A 4 -23.61 -19.09 16.64
N GLY A 5 -24.05 -18.46 15.55
CA GLY A 5 -23.57 -18.78 14.20
C GLY A 5 -22.18 -18.22 13.90
N GLU A 6 -21.96 -16.93 14.19
CA GLU A 6 -20.70 -16.23 13.86
C GLU A 6 -19.51 -16.72 14.71
N ASP A 7 -19.75 -17.01 15.99
CA ASP A 7 -18.71 -17.52 16.89
C ASP A 7 -18.22 -18.91 16.46
N SER A 8 -19.14 -19.77 16.00
CA SER A 8 -18.80 -21.08 15.44
C SER A 8 -17.93 -20.96 14.18
N THR A 9 -18.26 -20.02 13.29
CA THR A 9 -17.47 -19.77 12.07
C THR A 9 -16.07 -19.24 12.38
N ARG A 10 -15.94 -18.33 13.37
CA ARG A 10 -14.63 -17.82 13.81
C ARG A 10 -13.78 -18.93 14.42
N MET A 11 -14.38 -19.77 15.27
CA MET A 11 -13.71 -20.91 15.88
C MET A 11 -13.20 -21.90 14.83
N LYS A 12 -14.02 -22.23 13.82
CA LYS A 12 -13.61 -23.11 12.71
C LYS A 12 -12.38 -22.57 11.98
N ARG A 13 -12.36 -21.28 11.64
CA ARG A 13 -11.20 -20.65 10.98
C ARG A 13 -9.94 -20.72 11.84
N MET A 14 -10.06 -20.50 13.15
CA MET A 14 -8.92 -20.62 14.07
C MET A 14 -8.37 -22.05 14.09
N VAL A 15 -9.26 -23.05 14.12
CA VAL A 15 -8.86 -24.46 14.06
C VAL A 15 -8.20 -24.79 12.71
N ASP A 16 -8.72 -24.30 11.59
CA ASP A 16 -8.14 -24.53 10.27
C ASP A 16 -6.74 -23.90 10.13
N LEU A 17 -6.53 -22.72 10.74
CA LEU A 17 -5.21 -22.09 10.82
C LEU A 17 -4.22 -22.96 11.60
N LEU A 18 -4.62 -23.50 12.75
CA LEU A 18 -3.76 -24.43 13.49
C LEU A 18 -3.45 -25.71 12.68
N ARG A 19 -4.45 -26.26 11.98
CA ARG A 19 -4.27 -27.46 11.13
C ARG A 19 -3.34 -27.21 9.95
N SER A 20 -3.35 -26.00 9.38
CA SER A 20 -2.40 -25.60 8.33
C SER A 20 -0.99 -25.29 8.87
N GLY A 21 -0.79 -25.41 10.18
CA GLY A 21 0.48 -25.20 10.86
C GLY A 21 0.82 -23.74 11.10
N ALA A 22 -0.18 -22.87 11.19
CA ALA A 22 -0.01 -21.53 11.74
C ALA A 22 0.15 -21.60 13.27
N THR A 23 0.88 -20.65 13.85
CA THR A 23 1.09 -20.53 15.29
C THR A 23 0.26 -19.39 15.85
N MET A 24 -0.55 -19.65 16.88
CA MET A 24 -1.26 -18.59 17.61
C MET A 24 -0.25 -17.71 18.36
N LEU A 25 -0.36 -16.40 18.21
CA LEU A 25 0.47 -15.40 18.87
C LEU A 25 -0.16 -14.95 20.19
N PRO A 26 0.64 -14.44 21.15
CA PRO A 26 0.12 -13.88 22.40
C PRO A 26 -0.67 -12.57 22.20
N ASP A 27 -0.46 -11.89 21.07
CA ASP A 27 -1.13 -10.64 20.74
C ASP A 27 -2.55 -10.84 20.18
N VAL A 28 -3.41 -9.87 20.46
CA VAL A 28 -4.78 -9.80 19.96
C VAL A 28 -4.95 -8.67 18.96
N CYS A 29 -5.87 -8.83 18.01
CA CYS A 29 -6.22 -7.78 17.07
C CYS A 29 -6.91 -6.61 17.81
N PRO A 30 -6.42 -5.36 17.70
CA PRO A 30 -7.02 -4.21 18.38
C PRO A 30 -8.42 -3.83 17.84
N VAL A 31 -8.79 -4.32 16.65
CA VAL A 31 -10.08 -4.01 16.01
C VAL A 31 -11.19 -4.97 16.45
N CYS A 32 -10.89 -6.27 16.53
CA CYS A 32 -11.90 -7.30 16.78
C CYS A 32 -11.60 -8.22 17.97
N ASN A 33 -10.53 -7.94 18.71
CA ASN A 33 -10.09 -8.66 19.90
C ASN A 33 -9.88 -10.18 19.71
N SER A 34 -9.63 -10.61 18.45
CA SER A 34 -9.34 -12.00 18.13
C SER A 34 -7.84 -12.28 18.23
N PRO A 35 -7.40 -13.47 18.69
CA PRO A 35 -6.00 -13.87 18.67
C PRO A 35 -5.40 -13.80 17.26
N LEU A 36 -4.16 -13.31 17.16
CA LEU A 36 -3.42 -13.26 15.90
C LEU A 36 -2.72 -14.60 15.64
N PHE A 37 -2.51 -14.92 14.36
CA PHE A 37 -1.86 -16.15 13.93
C PHE A 37 -0.69 -15.83 13.00
N LYS A 38 0.46 -16.46 13.22
CA LYS A 38 1.60 -16.44 12.31
C LYS A 38 1.51 -17.64 11.36
N LEU A 39 1.34 -17.38 10.08
CA LEU A 39 1.32 -18.40 9.04
C LEU A 39 2.73 -18.97 8.80
N ARG A 40 2.82 -20.13 8.13
CA ARG A 40 4.12 -20.71 7.73
C ARG A 40 4.95 -19.80 6.81
N SER A 41 4.29 -18.92 6.05
CA SER A 41 4.95 -17.88 5.23
C SER A 41 5.67 -16.81 6.07
N GLY A 42 5.42 -16.75 7.38
CA GLY A 42 5.91 -15.71 8.27
C GLY A 42 4.95 -14.53 8.42
N GLU A 43 3.89 -14.46 7.61
CA GLU A 43 2.86 -13.42 7.67
C GLU A 43 1.98 -13.58 8.91
N ILE A 44 1.51 -12.46 9.47
CA ILE A 44 0.58 -12.45 10.59
C ILE A 44 -0.82 -12.15 10.09
N TYR A 45 -1.79 -12.88 10.59
CA TYR A 45 -3.16 -12.88 10.08
C TYR A 45 -4.17 -12.88 11.21
N CYS A 46 -5.22 -12.08 11.04
CA CYS A 46 -6.35 -12.02 11.96
C CYS A 46 -7.57 -12.76 11.37
N PRO A 47 -8.00 -13.90 11.96
CA PRO A 47 -9.14 -14.66 11.47
C PRO A 47 -10.49 -13.96 11.67
N GLY A 48 -10.59 -13.06 12.66
CA GLY A 48 -11.81 -12.28 12.92
C GLY A 48 -12.07 -11.21 11.87
N CYS A 49 -11.05 -10.40 11.54
CA CYS A 49 -11.12 -9.35 10.51
C CYS A 49 -10.90 -9.87 9.07
N ASN A 50 -10.41 -11.10 8.88
CA ASN A 50 -9.97 -11.63 7.59
C ASN A 50 -8.90 -10.74 6.91
N LYS A 51 -7.92 -10.25 7.69
CA LYS A 51 -6.89 -9.32 7.22
C LYS A 51 -5.50 -9.73 7.69
N ARG A 52 -4.50 -9.40 6.88
CA ARG A 52 -3.08 -9.47 7.28
C ARG A 52 -2.78 -8.34 8.27
N VAL A 53 -1.96 -8.64 9.26
CA VAL A 53 -1.55 -7.73 10.32
C VAL A 53 -0.04 -7.61 10.27
N VAL A 54 0.48 -6.42 10.53
CA VAL A 54 1.92 -6.16 10.63
C VAL A 54 2.15 -5.49 11.97
N PHE A 55 3.07 -6.04 12.78
CA PHE A 55 3.48 -5.36 14.00
C PHE A 55 4.38 -4.19 13.63
N VAL A 56 3.95 -3.01 14.03
CA VAL A 56 4.77 -1.82 13.96
C VAL A 56 5.56 -1.74 15.25
N LYS A 57 6.89 -1.80 15.16
CA LYS A 57 7.74 -1.35 16.28
C LYS A 57 7.71 0.18 16.31
N GLU A 58 7.42 0.76 17.47
CA GLU A 58 7.49 2.22 17.64
C GLU A 58 8.88 2.72 17.26
N GLY A 59 8.94 3.68 16.33
CA GLY A 59 10.14 4.46 16.03
C GLY A 59 10.72 4.36 14.62
N GLU A 60 10.53 3.27 13.87
CA GLU A 60 11.26 3.12 12.58
C GLU A 60 10.44 2.70 11.35
N ASP A 61 9.31 2.02 11.47
CA ASP A 61 8.69 1.39 10.28
C ASP A 61 7.43 2.07 9.72
N VAL A 62 6.65 2.82 10.51
CA VAL A 62 5.47 3.54 9.94
C VAL A 62 5.93 4.62 8.98
N ALA A 63 6.93 5.42 9.38
CA ALA A 63 7.47 6.49 8.55
C ALA A 63 8.07 5.94 7.24
N LYS A 64 8.78 4.81 7.29
CA LYS A 64 9.34 4.15 6.10
C LYS A 64 8.27 3.57 5.20
N ILE A 65 7.25 2.91 5.75
CA ILE A 65 6.12 2.38 4.97
C ILE A 65 5.34 3.52 4.31
N THR A 66 5.02 4.58 5.06
CA THR A 66 4.36 5.77 4.52
C THR A 66 5.24 6.47 3.48
N GLN A 67 6.55 6.57 3.69
CA GLN A 67 7.49 7.14 2.70
C GLN A 67 7.52 6.31 1.41
N ILE A 68 7.63 4.98 1.50
CA ILE A 68 7.62 4.10 0.32
C ILE A 68 6.32 4.25 -0.45
N GLN A 69 5.17 4.31 0.24
CA GLN A 69 3.88 4.50 -0.39
C GLN A 69 3.75 5.87 -1.06
N VAL A 70 4.16 6.94 -0.38
CA VAL A 70 4.15 8.31 -0.93
C VAL A 70 5.08 8.42 -2.15
N ILE A 71 6.28 7.84 -2.09
CA ILE A 71 7.21 7.83 -3.22
C ILE A 71 6.62 7.06 -4.41
N SER A 72 5.98 5.92 -4.17
CA SER A 72 5.31 5.14 -5.22
C SER A 72 4.18 5.94 -5.89
N GLU A 73 3.36 6.62 -5.11
CA GLU A 73 2.26 7.46 -5.61
C GLU A 73 2.79 8.68 -6.39
N LEU A 74 3.86 9.33 -5.90
CA LEU A 74 4.55 10.40 -6.61
C LEU A 74 5.12 9.92 -7.95
N THR A 75 5.78 8.76 -7.98
CA THR A 75 6.30 8.18 -9.22
C THR A 75 5.19 7.91 -10.22
N SER A 76 4.07 7.34 -9.80
CA SER A 76 2.92 7.09 -10.67
C SER A 76 2.37 8.40 -11.24
N THR A 77 2.15 9.40 -10.39
CA THR A 77 1.60 10.72 -10.77
C THR A 77 2.51 11.44 -11.75
N VAL A 78 3.82 11.48 -11.50
CA VAL A 78 4.79 12.14 -12.38
C VAL A 78 4.82 11.49 -13.76
N ASN A 79 4.85 10.15 -13.83
CA ASN A 79 4.82 9.44 -15.10
C ASN A 79 3.53 9.71 -15.88
N GLN A 80 2.37 9.70 -15.20
CA GLN A 80 1.09 10.00 -15.82
C GLN A 80 1.07 11.43 -16.38
N LYS A 81 1.53 12.41 -15.60
CA LYS A 81 1.55 13.82 -16.03
C LYS A 81 2.51 14.07 -17.19
N LEU A 82 3.67 13.42 -17.20
CA LEU A 82 4.58 13.46 -18.34
C LEU A 82 3.93 12.89 -19.61
N MET A 83 3.19 11.78 -19.51
CA MET A 83 2.45 11.22 -20.65
C MET A 83 1.35 12.15 -21.15
N GLU A 84 0.56 12.73 -20.24
CA GLU A 84 -0.49 13.71 -20.57
C GLU A 84 0.09 14.93 -21.30
N LEU A 85 1.14 15.54 -20.74
CA LEU A 85 1.79 16.71 -21.34
C LEU A 85 2.44 16.38 -22.69
N THR A 86 3.05 15.20 -22.82
CA THR A 86 3.61 14.74 -24.10
C THR A 86 2.52 14.57 -25.15
N ASN A 87 1.37 14.02 -24.78
CA ASN A 87 0.23 13.89 -25.69
C ASN A 87 -0.33 15.26 -26.09
N MET A 88 -0.45 16.21 -25.15
CA MET A 88 -0.88 17.57 -25.47
C MET A 88 0.08 18.22 -26.47
N ALA A 89 1.38 18.13 -26.23
CA ALA A 89 2.40 18.71 -27.12
C ALA A 89 2.40 18.08 -28.52
N LYS A 90 2.10 16.78 -28.63
CA LYS A 90 2.07 16.05 -29.91
C LYS A 90 1.02 16.57 -30.88
N TYR A 91 -0.12 17.06 -30.36
CA TYR A 91 -1.25 17.52 -31.17
C TYR A 91 -1.44 19.05 -31.14
N GLU A 92 -0.58 19.77 -30.42
CA GLU A 92 -0.64 21.23 -30.34
C GLU A 92 -0.02 21.86 -31.59
N SER A 93 -0.70 22.87 -32.12
CA SER A 93 -0.32 23.56 -33.36
C SER A 93 0.05 25.02 -33.10
N ASP A 94 -0.38 25.57 -31.96
CA ASP A 94 -0.06 26.91 -31.54
C ASP A 94 1.35 26.99 -30.93
N ALA A 95 2.19 27.87 -31.48
CA ALA A 95 3.60 27.96 -31.11
C ALA A 95 3.80 28.47 -29.68
N ASP A 96 2.96 29.39 -29.21
CA ASP A 96 3.06 29.96 -27.86
C ASP A 96 2.66 28.89 -26.82
N ARG A 97 1.57 28.15 -27.07
CA ARG A 97 1.19 27.01 -26.24
C ARG A 97 2.22 25.89 -26.25
N LEU A 98 2.82 25.61 -27.40
CA LEU A 98 3.88 24.60 -27.49
C LEU A 98 5.10 24.99 -26.64
N TYR A 99 5.44 26.29 -26.61
CA TYR A 99 6.49 26.81 -25.74
C TYR A 99 6.14 26.65 -24.24
N GLU A 100 4.90 26.97 -23.85
CA GLU A 100 4.43 26.75 -22.48
C GLU A 100 4.46 25.27 -22.07
N LEU A 101 3.99 24.37 -22.94
CA LEU A 101 4.04 22.92 -22.73
C LEU A 101 5.47 22.41 -22.60
N GLY A 102 6.40 22.92 -23.43
CA GLY A 102 7.82 22.60 -23.35
C GLY A 102 8.43 23.00 -22.00
N ARG A 103 8.11 24.21 -21.49
CA ARG A 103 8.55 24.65 -20.16
C ARG A 103 7.96 23.79 -19.05
N CYS A 104 6.68 23.44 -19.16
CA CYS A 104 6.02 22.56 -18.21
C CYS A 104 6.68 21.18 -18.18
N LEU A 105 6.92 20.58 -19.36
CA LEU A 105 7.61 19.30 -19.50
C LEU A 105 9.01 19.33 -18.86
N LEU A 106 9.78 20.40 -19.05
CA LEU A 106 11.09 20.56 -18.40
C LEU A 106 10.97 20.51 -16.87
N THR A 107 10.03 21.25 -16.29
CA THR A 107 9.78 21.22 -14.84
C THR A 107 9.39 19.84 -14.35
N TRP A 108 8.50 19.13 -15.07
CA TRP A 108 8.10 17.77 -14.70
C TRP A 108 9.24 16.75 -14.84
N LEU A 109 10.16 16.93 -15.79
CA LEU A 109 11.36 16.10 -15.92
C LEU A 109 12.33 16.32 -14.75
N GLU A 110 12.49 17.56 -14.27
CA GLU A 110 13.28 17.81 -13.05
C GLU A 110 12.64 17.17 -11.81
N ILE A 111 11.31 17.25 -11.69
CA ILE A 111 10.57 16.57 -10.61
C ILE A 111 10.78 15.06 -10.71
N PHE A 112 10.71 14.49 -11.92
CA PHE A 112 10.97 13.08 -12.15
C PHE A 112 12.38 12.67 -11.69
N GLU A 113 13.40 13.45 -12.00
CA GLU A 113 14.77 13.17 -11.53
C GLU A 113 14.86 13.20 -9.99
N ARG A 114 14.23 14.18 -9.35
CA ARG A 114 14.17 14.27 -7.88
C ARG A 114 13.46 13.07 -7.27
N VAL A 115 12.31 12.67 -7.79
CA VAL A 115 11.54 11.50 -7.32
C VAL A 115 12.33 10.21 -7.52
N LYS A 116 13.02 10.06 -8.66
CA LYS A 116 13.86 8.88 -8.93
C LYS A 116 15.00 8.74 -7.93
N LYS A 117 15.62 9.85 -7.51
CA LYS A 117 16.67 9.87 -6.47
C LYS A 117 16.15 9.42 -5.10
N LEU A 118 14.86 9.59 -4.81
CA LEU A 118 14.23 9.13 -3.55
C LEU A 118 13.95 7.62 -3.55
N GLN A 119 13.99 6.96 -4.70
CA GLN A 119 13.82 5.51 -4.83
C GLN A 119 15.13 4.72 -4.68
N THR A 120 16.28 5.40 -4.59
CA THR A 120 17.63 4.81 -4.51
C THR A 120 18.12 4.82 -3.07
#